data_AF-A0A1Y0EF00-F1
#
_entry.id   AF-A0A1Y0EF00-F1
#
_cell.length_a   1.000
_cell.length_b   1.000
_cell.length_c   1.000
_cell.angle_alpha   90.00
_cell.angle_beta   90.00
_cell.angle_gamma   90.00
#
_symmetry.space_group_name_H-M   'P 1'
#
loop_
_entity.id
_entity.type
_entity.pdbx_description
1 polymer ?
#
loop_
_entity_poly.entity_id
_entity_poly.type
_entity_poly.pdbx_seq_one_letter_code
_entity_poly.pdbx_strand_id
1 'polypeptide(L)'
;MAKDRMLLAVLIDADNIPAKYAGPILREVTTYGEPALRRVYGDWSSPALGGWKKEVVELGLVANQETANTRGKNASDIGLVIDAMDILHSGRFDGFVLVSSDSDFTALANRLRENGVVVIGIGEGKAPVSLRNVCNRFILIENLVDQDKDQPVAAKGETTKPAPASTPTRKPPSAAIPMVIKAMDSIDAEGEWYSLGQLGQYITRAAPDFDPRTYGSAKLSDLLVKSGRFEVRKGQGNHLEARRLD
;
A
#
# COMPACT_ATOMS: atom_id res chain seq x y z
N MET A 1 -14.79 20.05 -16.59
CA MET A 1 -13.86 19.17 -17.34
C MET A 1 -13.66 17.92 -16.50
N ALA A 2 -13.79 16.72 -17.06
CA ALA A 2 -13.49 15.50 -16.32
C ALA A 2 -12.01 15.53 -15.92
N LYS A 3 -11.71 15.32 -14.64
CA LYS A 3 -10.32 15.29 -14.15
C LYS A 3 -9.69 14.02 -14.69
N ASP A 4 -8.81 14.14 -15.68
CA ASP A 4 -8.25 13.02 -16.46
C ASP A 4 -7.32 12.12 -15.61
N ARG A 5 -6.92 12.58 -14.43
CA ARG A 5 -6.02 11.86 -13.53
C ARG A 5 -6.32 12.16 -12.06
N MET A 6 -6.34 11.09 -11.25
CA MET A 6 -6.48 11.19 -9.80
C MET A 6 -5.19 11.77 -9.20
N LEU A 7 -5.26 12.94 -8.59
CA LEU A 7 -4.14 13.61 -7.92
C LEU A 7 -4.05 13.14 -6.47
N LEU A 8 -2.88 12.66 -6.07
CA LEU A 8 -2.60 12.11 -4.75
C LEU A 8 -1.60 12.99 -3.99
N ALA A 9 -1.91 13.24 -2.72
CA ALA A 9 -0.99 13.81 -1.75
C ALA A 9 -0.27 12.69 -0.98
N VAL A 10 1.02 12.51 -1.22
CA VAL A 10 1.84 11.49 -0.58
C VAL A 10 2.55 12.10 0.63
N LEU A 11 2.22 11.60 1.82
CA LEU A 11 2.74 12.06 3.09
C LEU A 11 3.50 10.91 3.75
N ILE A 12 4.82 11.09 3.90
CA ILE A 12 5.72 10.05 4.41
C ILE A 12 6.24 10.42 5.78
N ASP A 13 6.05 9.52 6.73
CA ASP A 13 6.65 9.57 8.06
C ASP A 13 8.06 8.93 8.01
N ALA A 14 9.09 9.77 7.91
CA ALA A 14 10.47 9.32 7.76
C ALA A 14 11.10 8.79 9.05
N ASP A 15 10.55 9.15 10.20
CA ASP A 15 11.03 8.66 11.49
C ASP A 15 10.68 7.18 11.67
N ASN A 16 9.55 6.73 11.12
CA ASN A 16 9.11 5.34 11.18
C ASN A 16 9.35 4.52 9.90
N ILE A 17 9.57 5.15 8.75
CA ILE A 17 9.79 4.46 7.48
C ILE A 17 11.25 4.57 7.01
N PRO A 18 11.96 3.45 6.78
CA PRO A 18 13.31 3.48 6.23
C PRO A 18 13.38 4.03 4.79
N ALA A 19 14.35 4.90 4.52
CA ALA A 19 14.56 5.55 3.21
C ALA A 19 14.61 4.59 2.01
N LYS A 20 15.13 3.37 2.20
CA LYS A 20 15.22 2.34 1.15
C LYS A 20 13.88 2.00 0.49
N TYR A 21 12.75 2.30 1.14
CA TYR A 21 11.42 2.06 0.60
C TYR A 21 10.87 3.22 -0.23
N ALA A 22 11.51 4.39 -0.24
CA ALA A 22 10.99 5.60 -0.90
C ALA A 22 10.70 5.39 -2.39
N GLY A 23 11.66 4.82 -3.14
CA GLY A 23 11.49 4.49 -4.55
C GLY A 23 10.34 3.50 -4.81
N PRO A 24 10.34 2.31 -4.17
CA PRO A 24 9.25 1.35 -4.27
C PRO A 24 7.87 1.93 -3.91
N ILE A 25 7.78 2.75 -2.85
CA ILE A 25 6.56 3.43 -2.44
C ILE A 25 6.03 4.33 -3.56
N LEU A 26 6.87 5.22 -4.11
CA LEU A 26 6.42 6.11 -5.18
C LEU A 26 5.97 5.35 -6.43
N ARG A 27 6.67 4.27 -6.78
CA ARG A 27 6.27 3.40 -7.92
C ARG A 27 4.92 2.74 -7.68
N GLU A 28 4.65 2.27 -6.47
CA GLU A 28 3.33 1.71 -6.15
C GLU A 28 2.24 2.79 -6.25
N VAL A 29 2.49 4.00 -5.74
CA VAL A 29 1.51 5.10 -5.78
C VAL A 29 1.10 5.46 -7.21
N THR A 30 2.02 5.39 -8.18
CA THR A 30 1.69 5.71 -9.58
C THR A 30 0.67 4.76 -10.21
N THR A 31 0.46 3.57 -9.63
CA THR A 31 -0.56 2.61 -10.09
C THR A 31 -1.98 3.04 -9.70
N TYR A 32 -2.12 3.94 -8.73
CA TYR A 32 -3.41 4.46 -8.25
C TYR A 32 -3.70 5.88 -8.77
N GLY A 33 -2.66 6.70 -8.96
CA GLY A 33 -2.83 8.09 -9.38
C GLY A 33 -1.52 8.84 -9.55
N GLU A 34 -1.60 10.14 -9.80
CA GLU A 34 -0.44 11.03 -9.81
C GLU A 34 0.01 11.36 -8.39
N PRO A 35 1.25 11.02 -7.97
CA PRO A 35 1.82 11.58 -6.75
C PRO A 35 2.19 13.05 -6.98
N ALA A 36 1.18 13.93 -6.94
CA ALA A 36 1.31 15.34 -7.30
C ALA A 36 1.91 16.17 -6.16
N LEU A 37 1.70 15.76 -4.91
CA LEU A 37 2.41 16.28 -3.74
C LEU A 37 3.16 15.12 -3.10
N ARG A 38 4.43 15.34 -2.74
CA ARG A 38 5.31 14.32 -2.16
C ARG A 38 6.10 14.95 -1.02
N ARG A 39 5.63 14.76 0.20
CA ARG A 39 6.24 15.34 1.41
C ARG A 39 6.74 14.25 2.34
N VAL A 40 7.87 14.53 2.96
CA VAL A 40 8.54 13.64 3.89
C VAL A 40 8.76 14.41 5.18
N TYR A 41 8.15 13.93 6.26
CA TYR A 41 8.12 14.58 7.57
C TYR A 41 9.08 13.86 8.50
N GLY A 42 9.84 14.63 9.27
CA GLY A 42 10.78 14.10 10.25
C GLY A 42 11.71 15.17 10.79
N ASP A 43 12.51 14.80 11.78
CA ASP A 43 13.56 15.67 12.30
C ASP A 43 14.85 15.54 11.46
N TRP A 44 15.05 16.41 10.47
CA TRP A 44 16.24 16.36 9.58
C TRP A 44 17.54 16.76 10.27
N SER A 45 17.49 17.22 11.52
CA SER A 45 18.67 17.35 12.38
C SER A 45 19.14 15.98 12.89
N SER A 46 18.27 14.97 12.89
CA SER A 46 18.58 13.60 13.31
C SER A 46 19.50 12.89 12.31
N PRO A 47 20.61 12.28 12.77
CA PRO A 47 21.44 11.42 11.93
C PRO A 47 20.69 10.22 11.33
N ALA A 48 19.59 9.79 11.96
CA ALA A 48 18.78 8.67 11.48
C ALA A 48 18.18 8.92 10.09
N LEU A 49 17.88 10.19 9.76
CA LEU A 49 17.36 10.58 8.46
C LEU A 49 18.44 10.81 7.40
N GLY A 50 19.71 10.50 7.70
CA GLY A 50 20.82 10.63 6.76
C GLY A 50 20.57 9.90 5.43
N GLY A 51 19.96 8.72 5.47
CA GLY A 51 19.60 7.94 4.28
C GLY A 51 18.52 8.59 3.41
N TRP A 52 17.64 9.38 4.01
CA TRP A 52 16.56 10.08 3.29
C TRP A 52 17.07 11.25 2.45
N LYS A 53 18.20 11.88 2.80
CA LYS A 53 18.73 13.04 2.07
C LYS A 53 18.94 12.77 0.58
N LYS A 54 19.47 11.58 0.27
CA LYS A 54 19.69 11.15 -1.11
C LYS A 54 18.36 10.93 -1.85
N GLU A 55 17.47 10.15 -1.24
CA GLU A 55 16.16 9.81 -1.82
C GLU A 55 15.28 11.05 -2.06
N VAL A 56 15.33 12.04 -1.15
CA VAL A 56 14.60 13.30 -1.32
C VAL A 56 14.99 14.01 -2.61
N VAL A 57 16.29 14.12 -2.86
CA VAL A 57 16.80 14.80 -4.05
C VAL A 57 16.51 13.98 -5.31
N GLU A 58 16.81 12.68 -5.30
CA GLU A 58 16.69 11.82 -6.49
C GLU A 58 15.24 11.60 -6.91
N LEU A 59 14.31 11.52 -5.97
CA LEU A 59 12.89 11.26 -6.23
C LEU A 59 12.03 12.52 -6.30
N GLY A 60 12.62 13.70 -6.08
CA GLY A 60 11.92 14.99 -6.07
C GLY A 60 10.90 15.08 -4.94
N LEU A 61 11.25 14.61 -3.75
CA LEU A 61 10.45 14.76 -2.54
C LEU A 61 10.72 16.13 -1.91
N VAL A 62 9.78 16.62 -1.11
CA VAL A 62 9.95 17.82 -0.29
C VAL A 62 10.17 17.39 1.16
N ALA A 63 11.32 17.76 1.72
CA ALA A 63 11.64 17.55 3.12
C ALA A 63 10.94 18.60 4.00
N ASN A 64 10.07 18.15 4.90
CA ASN A 64 9.42 18.98 5.90
C ASN A 64 10.13 18.75 7.26
N GLN A 65 10.71 19.81 7.81
CA GLN A 65 11.41 19.77 9.09
C GLN A 65 10.42 19.91 10.25
N GLU A 66 10.45 18.92 11.13
CA GLU A 66 9.68 18.90 12.36
C GLU A 66 10.65 18.79 13.53
N THR A 67 10.83 19.87 14.27
CA THR A 67 11.75 19.90 15.42
C THR A 67 10.98 19.62 16.70
N ALA A 68 11.37 18.56 17.41
CA ALA A 68 10.73 18.25 18.68
C ALA A 68 11.17 19.24 19.77
N ASN A 69 10.23 20.00 20.34
CA ASN A 69 10.46 20.88 21.51
C ASN A 69 10.94 20.10 22.74
N THR A 70 10.74 18.78 22.76
CA THR A 70 11.24 17.87 23.79
C THR A 70 11.56 16.53 23.14
N ARG A 71 12.72 15.96 23.44
CA ARG A 71 13.18 14.69 22.86
C ARG A 71 12.15 13.57 23.09
N GLY A 72 11.78 12.84 22.04
CA GLY A 72 10.87 11.69 22.11
C GLY A 72 9.37 12.03 22.07
N LYS A 73 9.00 13.22 21.58
CA LYS A 73 7.60 13.58 21.32
C LYS A 73 7.27 13.47 19.83
N ASN A 74 5.99 13.23 19.53
CA ASN A 74 5.38 13.04 18.21
C ASN A 74 5.31 14.33 17.37
N ALA A 75 6.39 15.11 17.31
CA ALA A 75 6.41 16.39 16.61
C ALA A 75 6.21 16.22 15.10
N SER A 76 6.89 15.23 14.51
CA SER A 76 6.73 14.86 13.10
C SER A 76 5.31 14.40 12.77
N ASP A 77 4.70 13.58 13.64
CA ASP A 77 3.32 13.14 13.45
C ASP A 77 2.33 14.30 13.51
N ILE A 78 2.48 15.20 14.49
CA ILE A 78 1.63 16.39 14.62
C ILE A 78 1.78 17.31 13.40
N GLY A 79 3.01 17.58 12.97
CA GLY A 79 3.29 18.39 11.79
C GLY A 79 2.68 17.79 10.52
N LEU A 80 2.82 16.47 10.32
CA LEU A 80 2.19 15.74 9.22
C LEU A 80 0.66 15.88 9.28
N VAL A 81 0.04 15.69 10.44
CA VAL A 81 -1.42 15.81 10.61
C VAL A 81 -1.90 17.22 10.30
N ILE A 82 -1.22 18.26 10.80
CA ILE A 82 -1.59 19.66 10.53
C ILE A 82 -1.54 19.92 9.02
N ASP A 83 -0.42 19.58 8.38
CA ASP A 83 -0.23 19.82 6.95
C ASP A 83 -1.20 18.99 6.10
N ALA A 84 -1.51 17.76 6.51
CA ALA A 84 -2.54 16.95 5.86
C ALA A 84 -3.92 17.63 5.88
N MET A 85 -4.29 18.27 6.99
CA MET A 85 -5.56 19.01 7.10
C MET A 85 -5.55 20.28 6.22
N ASP A 86 -4.44 21.00 6.15
CA ASP A 86 -4.31 22.17 5.27
C ASP A 86 -4.40 21.76 3.79
N ILE A 87 -3.73 20.67 3.41
CA ILE A 87 -3.81 20.08 2.08
C ILE A 87 -5.25 19.65 1.78
N LEU A 88 -5.95 19.02 2.74
CA LEU A 88 -7.33 18.57 2.57
C LEU A 88 -8.26 19.76 2.26
N HIS A 89 -8.18 20.82 3.07
CA HIS A 89 -9.02 22.01 2.89
C HIS A 89 -8.68 22.82 1.65
N SER A 90 -7.51 22.60 1.02
CA SER A 90 -7.20 23.20 -0.29
C SER A 90 -8.09 22.68 -1.42
N GLY A 91 -8.70 21.49 -1.26
CA GLY A 91 -9.58 20.88 -2.26
C GLY A 91 -8.90 20.46 -3.56
N ARG A 92 -7.56 20.40 -3.59
CA ARG A 92 -6.78 20.16 -4.83
C ARG A 92 -6.60 18.68 -5.18
N PHE A 93 -6.55 17.82 -4.17
CA PHE A 93 -6.21 16.40 -4.30
C PHE A 93 -7.44 15.51 -4.15
N ASP A 94 -7.46 14.41 -4.89
CA ASP A 94 -8.55 13.43 -4.90
C ASP A 94 -8.34 12.32 -3.85
N GLY A 95 -7.11 12.19 -3.35
CA GLY A 95 -6.78 11.23 -2.33
C GLY A 95 -5.45 11.51 -1.63
N PHE A 96 -5.25 10.79 -0.54
CA PHE A 96 -4.08 10.86 0.32
C PHE A 96 -3.42 9.49 0.38
N VAL A 97 -2.09 9.49 0.32
CA VAL A 97 -1.27 8.32 0.61
C VAL A 97 -0.56 8.59 1.94
N LEU A 98 -0.96 7.88 2.99
CA LEU A 98 -0.34 7.95 4.31
C LEU A 98 0.68 6.82 4.42
N VAL A 99 1.96 7.16 4.47
CA VAL A 99 3.04 6.17 4.57
C VAL A 99 3.54 6.14 6.02
N SER A 100 2.89 5.33 6.84
CA SER A 100 3.26 5.08 8.24
C SER A 100 2.64 3.75 8.72
N SER A 101 3.19 3.22 9.82
CA SER A 101 2.65 2.06 10.54
C SER A 101 2.08 2.42 11.92
N ASP A 102 2.06 3.71 12.29
CA ASP A 102 1.62 4.18 13.60
C ASP A 102 0.08 4.25 13.70
N SER A 103 -0.48 3.69 14.78
CA SER A 103 -1.91 3.80 15.08
C SER A 103 -2.40 5.23 15.22
N ASP A 104 -1.54 6.19 15.59
CA ASP A 104 -1.93 7.57 15.83
C ASP A 104 -2.52 8.23 14.56
N PHE A 105 -2.15 7.77 13.38
CA PHE A 105 -2.71 8.22 12.10
C PHE A 105 -4.13 7.69 11.79
N THR A 106 -4.69 6.80 12.62
CA THR A 106 -6.04 6.25 12.42
C THR A 106 -7.10 7.36 12.42
N ALA A 107 -6.97 8.35 13.30
CA ALA A 107 -7.90 9.48 13.38
C ALA A 107 -7.80 10.39 12.14
N LEU A 108 -6.58 10.63 11.65
CA LEU A 108 -6.35 11.37 10.40
C LEU A 108 -7.01 10.65 9.21
N ALA A 109 -6.77 9.34 9.06
CA ALA A 109 -7.36 8.55 7.99
C ALA A 109 -8.90 8.58 8.00
N ASN A 110 -9.52 8.50 9.19
CA ASN A 110 -10.97 8.67 9.33
C ASN A 110 -11.41 10.05 8.86
N ARG A 111 -10.75 11.11 9.33
CA ARG A 111 -11.11 12.48 8.99
C ARG A 111 -11.01 12.76 7.49
N LEU A 112 -9.97 12.24 6.84
CA LEU A 112 -9.81 12.33 5.38
C LEU A 112 -10.99 11.63 4.69
N ARG A 113 -11.36 10.41 5.11
CA ARG A 113 -12.50 9.69 4.54
C ARG A 113 -13.85 10.36 4.77
N GLU A 114 -14.06 10.99 5.92
CA GLU A 114 -15.26 11.78 6.19
C GLU A 114 -15.42 12.93 5.18
N ASN A 115 -14.33 13.46 4.64
CA ASN A 115 -14.33 14.50 3.61
C ASN A 115 -14.45 13.93 2.18
N GLY A 116 -14.66 12.62 2.03
CA GLY A 116 -14.93 11.98 0.76
C GLY A 116 -13.70 11.77 -0.14
N VAL A 117 -12.48 12.02 0.34
CA VAL A 117 -11.25 11.71 -0.40
C VAL A 117 -10.84 10.26 -0.19
N VAL A 118 -10.17 9.67 -1.18
CA VAL A 118 -9.62 8.31 -1.06
C VAL A 118 -8.40 8.33 -0.15
N VAL A 119 -8.31 7.36 0.76
CA VAL A 119 -7.15 7.17 1.64
C VAL A 119 -6.49 5.84 1.35
N ILE A 120 -5.22 5.90 0.96
CA ILE A 120 -4.35 4.74 0.76
C ILE A 120 -3.32 4.74 1.89
N GLY A 121 -3.29 3.70 2.71
CA GLY A 121 -2.24 3.47 3.69
C GLY A 121 -1.11 2.65 3.09
N ILE A 122 0.13 2.98 3.43
CA ILE A 122 1.30 2.17 3.12
C ILE A 122 2.12 2.00 4.40
N GLY A 123 2.31 0.77 4.85
CA GLY A 123 3.00 0.51 6.11
C GLY A 123 3.53 -0.92 6.21
N GLU A 124 4.29 -1.18 7.27
CA GLU A 124 4.84 -2.50 7.56
C GLU A 124 3.75 -3.47 8.04
N GLY A 125 4.00 -4.77 7.93
CA GLY A 125 3.11 -5.84 8.35
C GLY A 125 2.79 -5.88 9.85
N LYS A 126 3.43 -5.02 10.66
CA LYS A 126 3.10 -4.79 12.08
C LYS A 126 2.05 -3.69 12.31
N ALA A 127 1.68 -2.92 11.28
CA ALA A 127 0.71 -1.83 11.41
C ALA A 127 -0.61 -2.34 12.03
N PRO A 128 -1.20 -1.63 13.00
CA PRO A 128 -2.43 -2.07 13.68
C PRO A 128 -3.60 -2.28 12.73
N VAL A 129 -4.44 -3.28 13.02
CA VAL A 129 -5.62 -3.61 12.19
C VAL A 129 -6.58 -2.42 12.07
N SER A 130 -6.67 -1.57 13.10
CA SER A 130 -7.47 -0.34 13.09
C SER A 130 -7.05 0.61 11.96
N LEU A 131 -5.74 0.86 11.81
CA LEU A 131 -5.19 1.72 10.76
C LEU A 131 -5.42 1.12 9.37
N ARG A 132 -5.26 -0.20 9.23
CA ARG A 132 -5.50 -0.87 7.95
C ARG A 132 -6.95 -0.78 7.51
N ASN A 133 -7.87 -1.05 8.42
CA ASN A 133 -9.30 -1.10 8.14
C ASN A 133 -9.92 0.27 7.89
N VAL A 134 -9.33 1.34 8.44
CA VAL A 134 -9.83 2.70 8.15
C VAL A 134 -9.49 3.12 6.73
N CYS A 135 -8.40 2.66 6.12
CA CYS A 135 -8.04 3.07 4.76
C CYS A 135 -8.98 2.45 3.71
N ASN A 136 -9.13 3.10 2.55
CA ASN A 136 -9.78 2.49 1.38
C ASN A 136 -8.94 1.34 0.81
N ARG A 137 -7.61 1.47 0.94
CA ARG A 137 -6.61 0.48 0.56
C ARG A 137 -5.46 0.55 1.55
N PHE A 138 -4.91 -0.58 1.95
CA PHE A 138 -3.69 -0.64 2.74
C PHE A 138 -2.67 -1.54 2.06
N ILE A 139 -1.46 -1.06 1.84
CA ILE A 139 -0.42 -1.77 1.11
C ILE A 139 0.72 -2.08 2.07
N LEU A 140 1.09 -3.35 2.14
CA LEU A 140 2.22 -3.78 2.94
C LEU A 140 3.52 -3.42 2.22
N ILE A 141 4.40 -2.68 2.90
CA ILE A 141 5.71 -2.27 2.37
C ILE A 141 6.54 -3.47 1.91
N GLU A 142 6.39 -4.60 2.60
CA GLU A 142 7.03 -5.87 2.27
C GLU A 142 6.69 -6.37 0.87
N ASN A 143 5.48 -6.07 0.37
CA ASN A 143 5.05 -6.46 -0.96
C ASN A 143 5.72 -5.62 -2.08
N LEU A 144 6.32 -4.47 -1.73
CA LEU A 144 6.87 -3.52 -2.71
C LEU A 144 8.31 -3.86 -3.11
N VAL A 145 9.09 -4.41 -2.18
CA VAL A 145 10.51 -4.72 -2.41
C VAL A 145 10.71 -6.01 -3.20
N ASP A 146 9.80 -6.97 -3.06
CA ASP A 146 9.87 -8.23 -3.79
C ASP A 146 9.66 -8.07 -5.31
N GLN A 147 9.09 -6.94 -5.77
CA GLN A 147 8.89 -6.66 -7.19
C GLN A 147 10.19 -6.32 -7.94
N ASP A 148 11.20 -5.80 -7.25
CA ASP A 148 12.49 -5.47 -7.87
C ASP A 148 13.37 -6.72 -8.10
N LYS A 149 13.04 -7.85 -7.47
CA LYS A 149 13.78 -9.13 -7.63
C LYS A 149 13.29 -9.98 -8.80
N ASP A 150 12.08 -9.75 -9.30
CA ASP A 150 11.47 -10.50 -10.41
C ASP A 150 11.66 -9.82 -11.78
N GLN A 151 12.43 -8.72 -11.87
CA GLN A 151 12.92 -8.22 -13.16
C GLN A 151 14.12 -9.07 -13.63
N PRO A 152 14.10 -9.62 -14.86
CA PRO A 152 15.25 -10.33 -15.41
C PRO A 152 16.34 -9.31 -15.78
N VAL A 153 17.14 -8.89 -14.81
CA VAL A 153 18.40 -8.20 -15.07
C VAL A 153 19.47 -9.26 -15.35
N ALA A 154 19.98 -9.22 -16.58
CA ALA A 154 21.07 -10.04 -17.06
C ALA A 154 22.27 -10.01 -16.09
N ALA A 155 22.88 -11.17 -15.94
CA ALA A 155 23.95 -11.47 -15.01
C ALA A 155 25.09 -10.44 -14.99
N LYS A 156 25.53 -10.08 -13.78
CA LYS A 156 26.95 -10.04 -13.39
C LYS A 156 27.04 -10.25 -11.87
N GLY A 157 27.75 -11.30 -11.50
CA GLY A 157 27.86 -11.75 -10.11
C GLY A 157 28.75 -10.85 -9.27
N GLU A 158 28.45 -10.81 -7.98
CA GLU A 158 29.44 -10.72 -6.92
C GLU A 158 28.82 -11.25 -5.63
N THR A 159 29.48 -12.24 -5.05
CA THR A 159 29.09 -12.95 -3.84
C THR A 159 29.24 -12.03 -2.62
N THR A 160 28.13 -11.63 -2.02
CA THR A 160 28.10 -11.15 -0.64
C THR A 160 27.12 -11.97 0.19
N LYS A 161 27.63 -12.46 1.31
CA LYS A 161 27.04 -13.35 2.31
C LYS A 161 25.75 -12.73 2.89
N PRO A 162 24.61 -13.43 3.01
CA PRO A 162 23.40 -12.82 3.56
C PRO A 162 23.52 -12.70 5.08
N ALA A 163 23.46 -11.47 5.59
CA ALA A 163 23.03 -11.18 6.96
C ALA A 163 21.52 -11.51 7.08
N PRO A 164 21.01 -11.91 8.26
CA PRO A 164 19.64 -12.38 8.41
C PRO A 164 18.67 -11.18 8.40
N ALA A 165 18.29 -10.72 7.22
CA ALA A 165 17.11 -9.89 7.06
C ALA A 165 15.89 -10.82 7.10
N SER A 166 15.04 -10.63 8.10
CA SER A 166 13.74 -11.28 8.25
C SER A 166 12.94 -11.19 6.95
N THR A 167 12.96 -12.26 6.16
CA THR A 167 11.98 -12.47 5.10
C THR A 167 10.59 -12.45 5.76
N PRO A 168 9.67 -11.58 5.33
CA PRO A 168 8.30 -11.68 5.78
C PRO A 168 7.80 -13.06 5.37
N THR A 169 7.36 -13.85 6.34
CA THR A 169 6.78 -15.17 6.10
C THR A 169 5.49 -14.96 5.31
N ARG A 170 5.61 -15.11 3.98
CA ARG A 170 4.46 -15.09 3.08
C ARG A 170 3.41 -16.06 3.60
N LYS A 171 2.15 -15.63 3.60
CA LYS A 171 1.04 -16.48 4.03
C LYS A 171 0.85 -17.61 3.00
N PRO A 172 0.42 -18.81 3.42
CA PRO A 172 0.11 -19.87 2.47
C PRO A 172 -1.05 -19.45 1.55
N PRO A 173 -1.06 -19.82 0.25
CA PRO A 173 -2.15 -19.51 -0.68
C PRO A 173 -3.55 -19.90 -0.16
N SER A 174 -3.65 -20.98 0.60
CA SER A 174 -4.90 -21.46 1.20
C SER A 174 -5.52 -20.48 2.20
N ALA A 175 -4.72 -19.59 2.81
CA ALA A 175 -5.23 -18.58 3.75
C ALA A 175 -6.06 -17.48 3.06
N ALA A 176 -6.04 -17.40 1.72
CA ALA A 176 -6.90 -16.50 0.96
C ALA A 176 -8.31 -17.07 0.70
N ILE A 177 -8.49 -18.40 0.78
CA ILE A 177 -9.73 -19.09 0.40
C ILE A 177 -10.98 -18.52 1.09
N PRO A 178 -11.00 -18.29 2.44
CA PRO A 178 -12.22 -17.82 3.10
C PRO A 178 -12.68 -16.45 2.61
N MET A 179 -11.74 -15.56 2.27
CA MET A 179 -12.06 -14.22 1.76
C MET A 179 -12.64 -14.28 0.34
N VAL A 180 -12.09 -15.15 -0.51
CA VAL A 180 -12.58 -15.35 -1.88
C VAL A 180 -13.98 -15.96 -1.88
N ILE A 181 -14.22 -16.97 -1.05
CA ILE A 181 -15.55 -17.58 -0.87
C ILE A 181 -16.56 -16.52 -0.42
N LYS A 182 -16.25 -15.79 0.65
CA LYS A 182 -17.13 -14.72 1.14
C LYS A 182 -17.43 -13.66 0.07
N ALA A 183 -16.45 -13.30 -0.76
CA ALA A 183 -16.65 -12.36 -1.86
C ALA A 183 -17.58 -12.91 -2.94
N MET A 184 -17.42 -14.18 -3.34
CA MET A 184 -18.33 -14.87 -4.26
C MET A 184 -19.76 -14.90 -3.72
N ASP A 185 -19.97 -15.32 -2.46
CA ASP A 185 -21.30 -15.38 -1.85
C ASP A 185 -21.97 -14.00 -1.77
N SER A 186 -21.17 -12.93 -1.62
CA SER A 186 -21.66 -11.55 -1.56
C SER A 186 -22.00 -10.97 -2.93
N ILE A 187 -21.46 -11.53 -4.01
CA ILE A 187 -21.72 -11.09 -5.39
C ILE A 187 -23.00 -11.76 -5.88
N ASP A 188 -23.04 -13.09 -5.81
CA ASP A 188 -24.16 -13.92 -6.24
C ASP A 188 -24.02 -15.29 -5.57
N ALA A 189 -24.86 -15.62 -4.60
CA ALA A 189 -24.73 -16.87 -3.85
C ALA A 189 -25.01 -18.13 -4.71
N GLU A 190 -25.73 -17.98 -5.82
CA GLU A 190 -26.07 -19.08 -6.74
C GLU A 190 -25.19 -19.08 -8.00
N GLY A 191 -24.25 -18.13 -8.10
CA GLY A 191 -23.38 -17.96 -9.25
C GLY A 191 -22.37 -19.08 -9.39
N GLU A 192 -22.15 -19.56 -10.62
CA GLU A 192 -21.10 -20.54 -10.90
C GLU A 192 -19.77 -19.87 -11.26
N TRP A 193 -19.80 -18.80 -12.06
CA TRP A 193 -18.61 -18.10 -12.56
C TRP A 193 -18.66 -16.62 -12.18
N TYR A 194 -17.54 -16.13 -11.65
CA TYR A 194 -17.42 -14.77 -11.14
C TYR A 194 -16.30 -14.04 -11.85
N SER A 195 -16.56 -12.81 -12.27
CA SER A 195 -15.53 -11.93 -12.83
C SER A 195 -14.40 -11.71 -11.82
N LEU A 196 -13.15 -11.97 -12.23
CA LEU A 196 -11.97 -11.82 -11.38
C LEU A 196 -11.78 -10.35 -10.95
N GLY A 197 -12.16 -9.40 -11.83
CA GLY A 197 -12.13 -7.98 -11.51
C GLY A 197 -13.12 -7.61 -10.40
N GLN A 198 -14.36 -8.12 -10.50
CA GLN A 198 -15.39 -7.90 -9.48
C GLN A 198 -15.00 -8.56 -8.16
N LEU A 199 -14.46 -9.78 -8.19
CA LEU A 199 -13.93 -10.46 -7.01
C LEU A 199 -12.84 -9.61 -6.33
N GLY A 200 -11.86 -9.12 -7.09
CA GLY A 200 -10.80 -8.26 -6.56
C GLY A 200 -11.34 -7.00 -5.88
N GLN A 201 -12.35 -6.35 -6.48
CA GLN A 201 -13.01 -5.18 -5.90
C GLN A 201 -13.72 -5.51 -4.58
N TYR A 202 -14.50 -6.58 -4.53
CA TYR A 202 -15.22 -7.01 -3.33
C TYR A 202 -14.26 -7.40 -2.20
N ILE A 203 -13.22 -8.18 -2.52
CA ILE A 203 -12.22 -8.59 -1.53
C ILE A 203 -11.52 -7.36 -0.97
N THR A 204 -11.07 -6.43 -1.82
CA THR A 204 -10.38 -5.21 -1.37
C THR A 204 -11.29 -4.32 -0.53
N ARG A 205 -12.57 -4.23 -0.85
CA ARG A 205 -13.55 -3.48 -0.03
C ARG A 205 -13.78 -4.11 1.33
N ALA A 206 -13.76 -5.45 1.42
CA ALA A 206 -13.97 -6.19 2.67
C ALA A 206 -12.70 -6.32 3.52
N ALA A 207 -11.53 -6.35 2.88
CA ALA A 207 -10.21 -6.46 3.48
C ALA A 207 -9.25 -5.48 2.77
N PRO A 208 -9.16 -4.22 3.24
CA PRO A 208 -8.35 -3.19 2.59
C PRO A 208 -6.87 -3.56 2.42
N ASP A 209 -6.33 -4.44 3.26
CA ASP A 209 -4.95 -4.92 3.22
C ASP A 209 -4.72 -6.21 2.40
N PHE A 210 -5.76 -6.76 1.77
CA PHE A 210 -5.63 -7.97 0.96
C PHE A 210 -4.76 -7.73 -0.28
N ASP A 211 -3.67 -8.46 -0.43
CA ASP A 211 -2.80 -8.36 -1.60
C ASP A 211 -2.29 -9.75 -2.00
N PRO A 212 -2.47 -10.19 -3.26
CA PRO A 212 -1.96 -11.48 -3.71
C PRO A 212 -0.47 -11.71 -3.42
N ARG A 213 0.33 -10.63 -3.41
CA ARG A 213 1.78 -10.67 -3.15
C ARG A 213 2.08 -11.17 -1.75
N THR A 214 1.24 -10.85 -0.77
CA THR A 214 1.33 -11.34 0.60
C THR A 214 1.18 -12.87 0.70
N TYR A 215 0.55 -13.48 -0.31
CA TYR A 215 0.36 -14.93 -0.43
C TYR A 215 1.30 -15.58 -1.45
N GLY A 216 2.30 -14.85 -1.95
CA GLY A 216 3.30 -15.37 -2.89
C GLY A 216 2.84 -15.46 -4.35
N SER A 217 1.87 -14.64 -4.76
CA SER A 217 1.41 -14.55 -6.14
C SER A 217 1.38 -13.11 -6.63
N ALA A 218 1.86 -12.87 -7.86
CA ALA A 218 1.83 -11.52 -8.44
C ALA A 218 0.41 -11.07 -8.82
N LYS A 219 -0.48 -12.02 -9.16
CA LYS A 219 -1.85 -11.77 -9.60
C LYS A 219 -2.84 -12.58 -8.78
N LEU A 220 -4.08 -12.06 -8.69
CA LEU A 220 -5.18 -12.78 -8.05
C LEU A 220 -5.46 -14.13 -8.74
N SER A 221 -5.40 -14.18 -10.08
CA SER A 221 -5.57 -15.42 -10.85
C SER A 221 -4.63 -16.52 -10.38
N ASP A 222 -3.35 -16.17 -10.19
CA ASP A 222 -2.30 -17.12 -9.84
C ASP A 222 -2.47 -17.57 -8.39
N LEU A 223 -2.91 -16.67 -7.50
CA LEU A 223 -3.27 -17.02 -6.13
C LEU A 223 -4.44 -18.00 -6.08
N LEU A 224 -5.50 -17.76 -6.85
CA LEU A 224 -6.68 -18.64 -6.87
C LEU A 224 -6.29 -20.04 -7.34
N VAL A 225 -5.52 -20.16 -8.43
CA VAL A 225 -5.04 -21.46 -8.93
C VAL A 225 -4.12 -22.13 -7.91
N LYS A 226 -3.13 -21.43 -7.35
CA LYS A 226 -2.20 -21.98 -6.34
C LYS A 226 -2.87 -22.38 -5.04
N SER A 227 -4.04 -21.82 -4.71
CA SER A 227 -4.80 -22.22 -3.52
C SER A 227 -5.39 -23.63 -3.64
N GLY A 228 -5.51 -24.16 -4.87
CA GLY A 228 -6.04 -25.49 -5.14
C GLY A 228 -7.56 -25.63 -5.00
N ARG A 229 -8.29 -24.54 -4.69
CA ARG A 229 -9.74 -24.57 -4.44
C ARG A 229 -10.59 -23.93 -5.55
N PHE A 230 -9.94 -23.28 -6.51
CA PHE A 230 -10.63 -22.54 -7.56
C PHE A 230 -10.07 -22.88 -8.94
N GLU A 231 -10.93 -22.79 -9.93
CA GLU A 231 -10.57 -22.83 -11.35
C GLU A 231 -10.67 -21.42 -11.93
N VAL A 232 -9.71 -21.03 -12.76
CA VAL A 232 -9.69 -19.73 -13.45
C VAL A 232 -9.68 -19.98 -14.96
N ARG A 233 -10.56 -19.31 -15.69
CA ARG A 233 -10.63 -19.37 -17.15
C ARG A 233 -10.75 -17.99 -17.78
N LYS A 234 -10.63 -17.93 -19.11
CA LYS A 234 -11.07 -16.77 -19.89
C LYS A 234 -12.58 -16.88 -20.15
N GLY A 235 -13.34 -15.90 -19.68
CA GLY A 235 -14.77 -15.74 -19.94
C GLY A 235 -15.05 -14.92 -21.19
N GLN A 236 -16.27 -14.40 -21.30
CA GLN A 236 -16.66 -13.52 -22.41
C GLN A 236 -15.84 -12.21 -22.38
N GLY A 237 -15.47 -11.70 -23.57
CA GLY A 237 -14.70 -10.45 -23.69
C GLY A 237 -13.24 -10.55 -23.23
N ASN A 238 -12.66 -11.75 -23.12
CA ASN A 238 -11.28 -11.98 -22.66
C ASN A 238 -11.02 -11.55 -21.20
N HIS A 239 -12.08 -11.34 -20.42
CA HIS A 239 -11.99 -11.17 -18.97
C HIS A 239 -11.74 -12.52 -18.29
N LEU A 240 -11.00 -12.52 -17.18
CA LEU A 240 -10.80 -13.75 -16.39
C LEU A 240 -12.00 -13.95 -15.46
N GLU A 241 -12.45 -15.20 -15.38
CA GLU A 241 -13.48 -15.64 -14.45
C GLU A 241 -12.91 -16.72 -13.53
N ALA A 242 -13.43 -16.79 -12.31
CA ALA A 242 -13.11 -17.85 -11.37
C ALA A 242 -14.38 -18.57 -10.90
N ARG A 243 -14.28 -19.87 -10.69
CA ARG A 243 -15.29 -20.68 -10.01
C ARG A 243 -14.67 -21.49 -8.88
N ARG A 244 -15.51 -21.96 -7.97
CA ARG A 244 -15.11 -22.92 -6.94
C ARG A 244 -15.09 -24.34 -7.51
N LEU A 245 -14.31 -25.22 -6.87
CA LEU A 245 -14.20 -26.64 -7.20
C LEU A 245 -14.93 -27.54 -6.16
N ASP A 246 -15.78 -27.00 -5.28
CA ASP A 246 -16.63 -27.81 -4.37
C ASP A 246 -17.73 -28.55 -5.11
#